data_AF-A0A920W9Z4-F1
#
_entry.id   AF-A0A920W9Z4-F1
#
_cell.length_a   1.000
_cell.length_b   1.000
_cell.length_c   1.000
_cell.angle_alpha   90.00
_cell.angle_beta   90.00
_cell.angle_gamma   90.00
#
_symmetry.space_group_name_H-M   'P 1'
#
loop_
_entity.id
_entity.type
_entity.pdbx_description
1 polymer ?
#
loop_
_entity_poly.entity_id
_entity_poly.type
_entity_poly.pdbx_seq_one_letter_code
_entity_poly.pdbx_strand_id
1 'polypeptide(L)'
;MGETRVRVCPISEDAYIGAGIGAAGSGYRPIVSPGLMTFAFTAMDQIVNQMAKTHYMLGGQEIFPASAWASRKGRAAAAQHCQSSHPMFLNLAGLKVVMPSTPYDAKGLMKTAIRDNNPVVFFEHQAFSLDDLTGPVPEKEYTIPLGRPISN
;
A
#
# COMPACT_ATOMS: atom_id res chain seq x y z
N MET A 1 -1.61 20.29 3.04
CA MET A 1 -0.85 19.58 4.08
C MET A 1 0.56 20.16 4.10
N GLY A 2 1.22 20.27 5.25
CA GLY A 2 2.59 20.81 5.32
C GLY A 2 3.68 19.78 5.00
N GLU A 3 4.90 20.25 4.73
CA GLU A 3 6.08 19.42 4.41
C GLU A 3 6.45 18.40 5.50
N THR A 4 5.99 18.63 6.73
CA THR A 4 6.18 17.70 7.86
C THR A 4 5.31 16.45 7.77
N ARG A 5 4.24 16.48 6.95
CA ARG A 5 3.23 15.41 6.82
C ARG A 5 3.28 14.72 5.45
N VAL A 6 3.65 15.46 4.40
CA VAL A 6 3.77 14.97 3.03
C VAL A 6 5.14 15.35 2.51
N ARG A 7 5.96 14.36 2.17
CA ARG A 7 7.34 14.55 1.73
C ARG A 7 7.50 14.01 0.31
N VAL A 8 8.11 14.83 -0.54
CA VAL A 8 8.61 14.37 -1.84
C VAL A 8 9.89 13.58 -1.58
N CYS A 9 9.97 12.39 -2.13
CA CYS A 9 11.09 11.49 -1.95
C CYS A 9 12.04 11.56 -3.17
N PRO A 10 13.32 11.22 -3.01
CA PRO A 10 14.20 11.00 -4.17
C PRO A 10 13.68 9.84 -5.03
N ILE A 11 14.14 9.76 -6.28
CA ILE A 11 13.84 8.66 -7.21
C ILE A 11 14.67 7.43 -6.81
N SER A 12 14.30 6.83 -5.69
CA SER A 12 14.90 5.62 -5.14
C SER A 12 13.88 4.96 -4.23
N GLU A 13 13.16 3.98 -4.76
CA GLU A 13 12.10 3.27 -4.03
C GLU A 13 12.67 2.58 -2.80
N ASP A 14 13.86 2.00 -2.92
CA ASP A 14 14.56 1.34 -1.81
C ASP A 14 14.79 2.30 -0.64
N ALA A 15 15.29 3.52 -0.94
CA ALA A 15 15.63 4.50 0.09
C ALA A 15 14.40 4.97 0.87
N TYR A 16 13.33 5.42 0.20
CA TYR A 16 12.18 5.97 0.93
C TYR A 16 11.23 4.91 1.47
N ILE A 17 11.17 3.70 0.89
CA ILE A 17 10.43 2.59 1.49
C ILE A 17 11.16 2.12 2.75
N GLY A 18 12.48 1.98 2.72
CA GLY A 18 13.29 1.70 3.91
C GLY A 18 13.15 2.76 4.99
N ALA A 19 13.20 4.05 4.62
CA ALA A 19 12.96 5.16 5.54
C ALA A 19 11.54 5.12 6.13
N GLY A 20 10.54 4.73 5.33
CA GLY A 20 9.18 4.49 5.79
C GLY A 20 9.10 3.38 6.83
N ILE A 21 9.77 2.24 6.60
CA ILE A 21 9.81 1.13 7.56
C ILE A 21 10.49 1.59 8.88
N GLY A 22 11.60 2.32 8.78
CA GLY A 22 12.27 2.89 9.95
C GLY A 22 11.40 3.89 10.72
N ALA A 23 10.64 4.73 10.02
CA ALA A 23 9.67 5.64 10.64
C ALA A 23 8.55 4.87 11.34
N ALA A 24 8.09 3.75 10.78
CA ALA A 24 7.11 2.88 11.43
C ALA A 24 7.64 2.32 12.77
N GLY A 25 8.90 1.87 12.78
CA GLY A 25 9.59 1.44 14.02
C GLY A 25 9.83 2.57 15.03
N SER A 26 9.71 3.83 14.60
CA SER A 26 9.83 5.02 15.46
C SER A 26 8.47 5.55 15.95
N GLY A 27 7.40 4.76 15.78
CA GLY A 27 6.05 5.10 16.24
C GLY A 27 5.19 5.91 15.25
N TYR A 28 5.67 6.15 14.02
CA TYR A 28 4.87 6.76 12.98
C TYR A 28 4.01 5.72 12.23
N ARG A 29 3.02 6.18 11.47
CA ARG A 29 2.18 5.34 10.58
C ARG A 29 2.35 5.78 9.12
N PRO A 30 3.50 5.47 8.49
CA PRO A 30 3.83 5.98 7.17
C PRO A 30 3.00 5.31 6.07
N ILE A 31 2.65 6.11 5.07
CA ILE A 31 2.10 5.67 3.79
C ILE A 31 3.17 5.99 2.76
N VAL A 32 3.81 4.96 2.21
CA VAL A 32 4.83 5.10 1.18
C VAL A 32 4.24 4.71 -0.17
N SER A 33 4.51 5.50 -1.20
CA SER A 33 4.01 5.22 -2.55
C SER A 33 5.14 5.18 -3.56
N PRO A 34 5.34 4.06 -4.27
CA PRO A 34 6.21 4.01 -5.44
C PRO A 34 5.59 4.60 -6.70
N GLY A 35 4.38 5.14 -6.63
CA GLY A 35 3.62 5.61 -7.79
C GLY A 35 3.12 4.43 -8.62
N LEU A 36 4.05 3.65 -9.20
CA LEU A 36 3.74 2.40 -9.90
C LEU A 36 4.34 1.20 -9.18
N MET A 37 3.57 0.10 -9.14
CA MET A 37 4.02 -1.11 -8.44
C MET A 37 5.23 -1.79 -9.10
N THR A 38 5.44 -1.59 -10.40
CA THR A 38 6.64 -2.09 -11.07
C THR A 38 7.92 -1.42 -10.58
N PHE A 39 7.82 -0.19 -10.07
CA PHE A 39 8.98 0.48 -9.47
C PHE A 39 9.31 -0.12 -8.10
N ALA A 40 8.33 -0.65 -7.38
CA ALA A 40 8.57 -1.37 -6.12
C ALA A 40 9.52 -2.56 -6.26
N PHE A 41 9.79 -3.04 -7.49
CA PHE A 41 10.77 -4.08 -7.76
C PHE A 41 12.19 -3.69 -7.32
N THR A 42 12.56 -2.41 -7.38
CA THR A 42 13.87 -1.92 -6.92
C THR A 42 13.98 -1.97 -5.39
N ALA A 43 12.85 -2.03 -4.68
CA ALA A 43 12.74 -2.05 -3.22
C ALA A 43 12.23 -3.39 -2.65
N MET A 44 12.37 -4.49 -3.42
CA MET A 44 11.86 -5.78 -2.99
C MET A 44 12.51 -6.27 -1.69
N ASP A 45 13.78 -5.98 -1.44
CA ASP A 45 14.39 -6.34 -0.16
C ASP A 45 13.70 -5.65 1.02
N GLN A 46 13.41 -4.35 0.90
CA GLN A 46 12.69 -3.58 1.92
C GLN A 46 11.28 -4.13 2.15
N ILE A 47 10.57 -4.52 1.09
CA ILE A 47 9.19 -5.02 1.25
C ILE A 47 9.18 -6.46 1.77
N VAL A 48 9.99 -7.33 1.18
CA VAL A 48 9.94 -8.79 1.41
C VAL A 48 10.69 -9.19 2.68
N ASN A 49 11.87 -8.63 2.91
CA ASN A 49 12.72 -9.05 4.02
C ASN A 49 12.57 -8.16 5.24
N GLN A 50 12.40 -6.86 5.05
CA GLN A 50 12.20 -5.93 6.15
C GLN A 50 10.72 -5.87 6.51
N MET A 51 9.92 -5.10 5.76
CA MET A 51 8.52 -4.78 6.07
C MET A 51 7.69 -6.02 6.44
N ALA A 52 7.68 -7.05 5.60
CA ALA A 52 6.85 -8.25 5.81
C ALA A 52 7.24 -9.03 7.08
N LYS A 53 8.52 -9.07 7.44
CA LYS A 53 9.04 -9.99 8.46
C LYS A 53 9.37 -9.31 9.77
N THR A 54 9.56 -7.98 9.81
CA THR A 54 10.02 -7.28 11.02
C THR A 54 9.19 -7.61 12.25
N HIS A 55 7.86 -7.61 12.14
CA HIS A 55 6.97 -7.96 13.25
C HIS A 55 7.23 -9.39 13.78
N TYR A 56 7.41 -10.35 12.88
CA TYR A 56 7.72 -11.74 13.24
C TYR A 56 9.14 -11.88 13.82
N MET A 57 10.13 -11.23 13.22
CA MET A 57 11.54 -11.29 13.63
C MET A 57 11.79 -10.67 15.00
N LEU A 58 10.96 -9.70 15.41
CA LEU A 58 11.00 -9.09 16.74
C LEU A 58 10.09 -9.81 17.74
N GLY A 59 9.57 -11.00 17.40
CA GLY A 59 8.73 -11.80 18.30
C GLY A 59 7.41 -11.13 18.68
N GLY A 60 6.90 -10.20 17.85
CA GLY A 60 5.67 -9.45 18.12
C GLY A 60 5.76 -8.45 19.28
N GLN A 61 6.97 -8.11 19.73
CA GLN A 61 7.18 -7.12 20.81
C GLN A 61 6.81 -5.70 20.40
N GLU A 62 6.88 -5.41 19.10
CA GLU A 62 6.68 -4.08 18.53
C GLU A 62 5.74 -4.14 17.33
N ILE A 63 5.00 -3.04 17.12
CA ILE A 63 4.03 -2.89 16.05
C ILE A 63 4.66 -2.10 14.90
N PHE A 64 4.54 -2.60 13.66
CA PHE A 64 5.12 -1.97 12.46
C PHE A 64 4.03 -1.61 11.43
N PRO A 65 3.31 -0.50 11.64
CA PRO A 65 2.20 -0.11 10.78
C PRO A 65 2.71 0.65 9.54
N ALA A 66 3.27 -0.07 8.58
CA ALA A 66 3.71 0.49 7.30
C ALA A 66 2.72 0.13 6.19
N SER A 67 2.14 1.14 5.53
CA SER A 67 1.28 0.92 4.36
C SER A 67 2.02 1.30 3.09
N ALA A 68 2.06 0.41 2.10
CA ALA A 68 2.53 0.71 0.76
C ALA A 68 1.35 0.91 -0.18
N TRP A 69 1.28 2.05 -0.87
CA TRP A 69 0.26 2.30 -1.90
C TRP A 69 0.94 2.35 -3.25
N ALA A 70 0.69 1.35 -4.09
CA ALA A 70 1.16 1.37 -5.46
C ALA A 70 0.02 1.22 -6.45
N SER A 71 0.12 1.93 -7.57
CA SER A 71 -0.85 1.84 -8.65
C SER A 71 -0.30 0.94 -9.77
N ARG A 72 -1.18 0.27 -10.51
CA ARG A 72 -0.84 -0.40 -11.78
C ARG A 72 -1.34 0.44 -12.94
N LYS A 73 -0.50 0.70 -13.94
CA LYS A 73 -0.96 1.38 -15.16
C LYS A 73 -1.74 0.46 -16.09
N GLY A 74 -2.72 1.05 -16.77
CA GLY A 74 -3.61 0.40 -17.73
C GLY A 74 -2.95 0.13 -19.08
N ARG A 75 -3.68 0.37 -20.17
CA ARG A 75 -3.22 0.08 -21.54
C ARG A 75 -2.18 1.11 -22.02
N ALA A 76 -1.42 0.75 -23.06
CA ALA A 76 -0.52 1.64 -23.79
C ALA A 76 0.61 2.31 -22.96
N ALA A 77 1.20 1.59 -21.99
CA ALA A 77 2.23 2.14 -21.11
C ALA A 77 3.59 1.43 -21.17
N ALA A 78 3.91 0.79 -22.30
CA ALA A 78 5.10 -0.03 -22.49
C ALA A 78 5.23 -1.20 -21.47
N ALA A 79 6.28 -2.01 -21.61
CA ALA A 79 6.42 -3.26 -20.87
C ALA A 79 6.48 -3.07 -19.35
N GLN A 80 7.17 -2.03 -18.88
CA GLN A 80 7.50 -1.81 -17.47
C GLN A 80 6.41 -1.10 -16.64
N HIS A 81 5.24 -0.78 -17.20
CA HIS A 81 4.19 -0.05 -16.45
C HIS A 81 2.88 -0.84 -16.32
N CYS A 82 2.69 -1.92 -17.09
CA CYS A 82 1.41 -2.62 -17.21
C CYS A 82 1.35 -3.93 -16.38
N GLN A 83 2.38 -4.26 -15.61
CA GLN A 83 2.45 -5.56 -14.94
C GLN A 83 1.51 -5.64 -13.73
N SER A 84 0.81 -6.77 -13.62
CA SER A 84 0.04 -7.13 -12.42
C SER A 84 0.95 -7.88 -11.46
N SER A 85 1.68 -7.16 -10.62
CA SER A 85 2.71 -7.72 -9.72
C SER A 85 2.18 -8.24 -8.38
N HIS A 86 0.91 -7.98 -8.05
CA HIS A 86 0.20 -8.50 -6.87
C HIS A 86 0.48 -9.98 -6.53
N PRO A 87 0.52 -10.92 -7.50
CA PRO A 87 0.81 -12.33 -7.22
C PRO A 87 2.17 -12.58 -6.56
N MET A 88 3.15 -11.70 -6.79
CA MET A 88 4.47 -11.80 -6.14
C MET A 88 4.38 -11.50 -4.63
N PHE A 89 3.42 -10.68 -4.21
CA PHE A 89 3.25 -10.28 -2.82
C PHE A 89 2.26 -11.18 -2.07
N LEU A 90 1.34 -11.86 -2.77
CA LEU A 90 0.36 -12.77 -2.15
C LEU A 90 1.01 -13.98 -1.45
N ASN A 91 2.18 -14.44 -1.91
CA ASN A 91 2.91 -15.54 -1.29
C ASN A 91 3.83 -15.10 -0.14
N LEU A 92 3.86 -13.81 0.20
CA LEU A 92 4.71 -13.30 1.26
C LEU A 92 3.96 -13.30 2.60
N ALA A 93 4.41 -14.18 3.50
CA ALA A 93 3.91 -14.18 4.87
C ALA A 93 4.24 -12.85 5.58
N GLY A 94 3.27 -12.30 6.30
CA GLY A 94 3.42 -11.05 7.07
C GLY A 94 2.98 -9.78 6.33
N LEU A 95 2.56 -9.89 5.06
CA LEU A 95 1.89 -8.80 4.34
C LEU A 95 0.40 -9.07 4.20
N LYS A 96 -0.42 -8.03 4.40
CA LYS A 96 -1.81 -8.02 3.92
C LYS A 96 -1.85 -7.35 2.56
N VAL A 97 -2.54 -7.97 1.60
CA VAL A 97 -2.70 -7.43 0.25
C VAL A 97 -4.15 -7.04 0.04
N VAL A 98 -4.39 -5.82 -0.44
CA VAL A 98 -5.72 -5.25 -0.65
C VAL A 98 -5.81 -4.68 -2.05
N MET A 99 -6.92 -4.96 -2.74
CA MET A 99 -7.18 -4.48 -4.10
C MET A 99 -8.64 -4.00 -4.20
N PRO A 100 -8.91 -2.70 -4.05
CA PRO A 100 -10.26 -2.17 -4.26
C PRO A 100 -10.67 -2.25 -5.73
N SER A 101 -11.97 -2.36 -5.98
CA SER A 101 -12.55 -2.30 -7.33
C SER A 101 -13.58 -1.18 -7.51
N THR A 102 -14.04 -0.56 -6.42
CA THR A 102 -14.98 0.57 -6.46
C THR A 102 -14.48 1.77 -5.63
N PRO A 103 -14.99 2.99 -5.87
CA PRO A 103 -14.67 4.15 -5.02
C PRO A 103 -15.07 3.96 -3.56
N TYR A 104 -16.19 3.25 -3.32
CA TYR A 104 -16.63 2.90 -1.97
C TYR A 104 -15.59 2.02 -1.26
N ASP A 105 -15.10 0.99 -1.95
CA ASP A 105 -14.09 0.08 -1.44
C ASP A 105 -12.78 0.82 -1.19
N ALA A 106 -12.35 1.65 -2.13
CA ALA A 106 -11.09 2.39 -2.03
C ALA A 106 -11.01 3.21 -0.74
N LYS A 107 -12.05 4.01 -0.43
CA LYS A 107 -12.08 4.79 0.81
C LYS A 107 -12.14 3.89 2.06
N GLY A 108 -13.03 2.90 2.08
CA GLY A 108 -13.25 2.07 3.28
C GLY A 108 -12.08 1.15 3.60
N LEU A 109 -11.49 0.54 2.58
CA LEU A 109 -10.34 -0.35 2.69
C LEU A 109 -9.06 0.43 3.00
N MET A 110 -8.81 1.57 2.36
CA MET A 110 -7.63 2.40 2.66
C MET A 110 -7.66 2.89 4.11
N LYS A 111 -8.83 3.30 4.59
CA LYS A 111 -9.04 3.68 5.99
C LYS A 111 -8.77 2.53 6.97
N THR A 112 -9.02 1.30 6.55
CA THR A 112 -8.75 0.11 7.38
C THR A 112 -7.28 -0.25 7.32
N ALA A 113 -6.65 -0.20 6.14
CA ALA A 113 -5.23 -0.43 5.92
C ALA A 113 -4.35 0.51 6.75
N ILE A 114 -4.63 1.82 6.72
CA ILE A 114 -3.88 2.83 7.49
C ILE A 114 -3.98 2.57 9.00
N ARG A 115 -5.07 1.97 9.47
CA ARG A 115 -5.32 1.65 10.89
C ARG A 115 -4.84 0.26 11.30
N ASP A 116 -4.50 -0.59 10.36
CA ASP A 116 -3.99 -1.92 10.64
C ASP A 116 -2.59 -1.83 11.24
N ASN A 117 -2.34 -2.64 12.26
CA ASN A 117 -1.05 -2.69 12.93
C ASN A 117 -0.04 -3.59 12.20
N ASN A 118 -0.48 -4.28 11.16
CA ASN A 118 0.37 -5.06 10.27
C ASN A 118 0.66 -4.28 9.00
N PRO A 119 1.76 -4.60 8.30
CA PRO A 119 2.00 -4.05 6.98
C PRO A 119 0.89 -4.38 5.98
N VAL A 120 0.44 -3.37 5.25
CA VAL A 120 -0.60 -3.52 4.22
C VAL A 120 -0.12 -2.94 2.90
N VAL A 121 -0.20 -3.76 1.85
CA VAL A 121 0.06 -3.33 0.47
C VAL A 121 -1.28 -3.10 -0.21
N PHE A 122 -1.54 -1.84 -0.49
CA PHE A 122 -2.72 -1.37 -1.19
C PHE A 122 -2.39 -1.24 -2.69
N PHE A 123 -3.06 -2.07 -3.49
CA PHE A 123 -2.87 -2.08 -4.92
C PHE A 123 -4.06 -1.44 -5.61
N GLU A 124 -3.80 -0.28 -6.19
CA GLU A 124 -4.79 0.44 -6.95
C GLU A 124 -4.64 0.12 -8.43
N HIS A 125 -5.74 -0.19 -9.10
CA HIS A 125 -5.73 -0.26 -10.55
C HIS A 125 -5.95 1.15 -11.12
N GLN A 126 -5.04 1.66 -11.96
CA GLN A 126 -5.09 3.06 -12.41
C GLN A 126 -6.36 3.40 -13.22
N ALA A 127 -7.03 2.41 -13.83
CA ALA A 127 -8.35 2.63 -14.43
C ALA A 127 -9.44 3.01 -13.41
N PHE A 128 -9.16 2.95 -12.11
CA PHE A 128 -10.03 3.42 -11.03
C PHE A 128 -9.53 4.73 -10.39
N SER A 129 -8.37 5.25 -10.82
CA SER A 129 -7.59 6.25 -10.08
C SER A 129 -7.74 7.68 -10.61
N LEU A 130 -8.13 7.84 -11.88
CA LEU A 130 -8.03 9.14 -12.59
C LEU A 130 -9.19 9.34 -13.58
N ASP A 131 -10.43 9.46 -13.08
CA ASP A 131 -11.63 9.93 -13.83
C ASP A 131 -12.57 8.88 -14.45
N ASP A 132 -12.15 7.62 -14.60
CA ASP A 132 -12.96 6.64 -15.35
C ASP A 132 -14.05 5.92 -14.51
N LEU A 133 -13.92 5.88 -13.17
CA LEU A 133 -14.88 5.18 -12.31
C LEU A 133 -15.43 6.11 -11.21
N THR A 134 -16.70 6.48 -11.34
CA THR A 134 -17.45 7.21 -10.32
C THR A 134 -18.47 6.31 -9.63
N GLY A 135 -18.78 6.62 -8.37
CA GLY A 135 -19.72 5.82 -7.58
C GLY A 135 -20.05 6.50 -6.26
N PRO A 136 -21.10 6.04 -5.56
CA PRO A 136 -21.52 6.63 -4.30
C PRO A 136 -20.46 6.39 -3.21
N VAL A 137 -19.89 7.48 -2.69
CA VAL A 137 -18.96 7.45 -1.56
C VAL A 137 -19.55 8.30 -0.44
N PRO A 138 -20.06 7.70 0.65
CA PRO A 138 -20.59 8.47 1.76
C PRO A 138 -19.52 9.43 2.30
N GLU A 139 -19.85 10.69 2.58
CA GLU A 139 -18.90 11.64 3.17
C GLU A 139 -18.48 11.21 4.58
N LYS A 140 -19.45 10.68 5.35
CA LYS A 140 -19.23 10.15 6.70
C LYS A 140 -18.08 9.14 6.73
N GLU A 141 -17.49 9.02 7.91
CA GLU A 141 -16.45 8.03 8.14
C GLU A 141 -17.03 6.60 8.11
N TYR A 142 -16.34 5.71 7.40
CA TYR A 142 -16.59 4.28 7.43
C TYR A 142 -15.28 3.53 7.15
N THR A 143 -15.27 2.25 7.51
CA THR A 143 -14.17 1.30 7.33
C THR A 143 -14.73 -0.03 6.82
N ILE A 144 -13.97 -0.73 5.98
CA ILE A 144 -14.34 -2.06 5.47
C ILE A 144 -13.34 -3.08 6.03
N PRO A 145 -13.80 -4.10 6.78
CA PRO A 145 -12.91 -5.13 7.32
C PRO A 145 -12.10 -5.84 6.23
N LEU A 146 -10.79 -5.96 6.42
CA LEU A 146 -9.92 -6.70 5.51
C LEU A 146 -10.24 -8.22 5.58
N GLY A 147 -10.03 -8.92 4.46
CA GLY A 147 -10.19 -10.37 4.38
C GLY A 147 -11.64 -10.88 4.29
N ARG A 148 -12.62 -9.99 4.13
CA ARG A 148 -14.02 -10.37 3.87
C ARG A 148 -14.40 -9.99 2.44
N PRO A 149 -15.18 -10.84 1.73
CA PRO A 149 -15.81 -10.41 0.49
C PRO A 149 -16.77 -9.25 0.79
N ILE A 150 -16.72 -8.23 -0.06
CA ILE A 150 -17.57 -7.05 0.05
C ILE A 150 -18.88 -7.41 -0.65
N SER A 151 -19.92 -7.65 0.15
CA SER A 151 -21.28 -7.86 -0.37
C SER A 151 -21.89 -6.49 -0.62
N ASN A 152 -22.21 -6.22 -1.89
CA ASN A 152 -23.11 -5.14 -2.29
C ASN A 152 -24.53 -5.69 -2.39
#